data_AF-A0A934N8J9-F1
#
_entry.id   AF-A0A934N8J9-F1
#
_cell.length_a   1.000
_cell.length_b   1.000
_cell.length_c   1.000
_cell.angle_alpha   90.00
_cell.angle_beta   90.00
_cell.angle_gamma   90.00
#
_symmetry.space_group_name_H-M   'P 1'
#
loop_
_entity.id
_entity.type
_entity.pdbx_description
1 polymer ?
#
loop_
_entity_poly.entity_id
_entity_poly.type
_entity_poly.pdbx_seq_one_letter_code
_entity_poly.pdbx_strand_id
1 'polypeptide(L)'
;MAAGNLPQPSASTLYAIYFPAGVTITQGGSTSGVQFCAYHGTTSGPEMFYSVLPDFSSPGMSSGCGSGSEFQNVTSVSSHELVEATTDAEVGLETNNAPPLAWYDPTNGEIGDICNGQQRQITGGDGNVYTVQLEWSNVQNACVASSTG
;
A
#
# COMPACT_ATOMS: atom_id res chain seq x y z
N MET A 1 -19.60 11.01 -12.32
CA MET A 1 -18.49 11.95 -12.05
C MET A 1 -18.36 12.85 -13.28
N ALA A 2 -18.27 14.18 -13.12
CA ALA A 2 -17.92 15.05 -14.23
C ALA A 2 -16.41 14.95 -14.50
N ALA A 3 -15.98 14.99 -15.76
CA ALA A 3 -14.56 14.95 -16.10
C ALA A 3 -13.78 16.04 -15.34
N GLY A 4 -12.60 15.70 -14.82
CA GLY A 4 -11.72 16.64 -14.12
C GLY A 4 -11.96 16.84 -12.62
N ASN A 5 -12.87 16.09 -11.98
CA ASN A 5 -13.04 16.12 -10.53
C ASN A 5 -12.84 14.72 -9.93
N LEU A 6 -12.00 14.63 -8.91
CA LEU A 6 -11.90 13.41 -8.09
C LEU A 6 -13.19 13.22 -7.27
N PRO A 7 -13.55 11.97 -6.91
CA PRO A 7 -14.61 11.72 -5.94
C PRO A 7 -14.41 12.55 -4.67
N GLN A 8 -15.48 12.90 -3.97
CA GLN A 8 -15.35 13.52 -2.64
C GLN A 8 -14.79 12.48 -1.65
N PRO A 9 -14.01 12.93 -0.64
CA PRO A 9 -13.52 12.03 0.39
C PRO A 9 -14.68 11.37 1.14
N SER A 10 -14.52 10.09 1.44
CA SER A 10 -15.47 9.31 2.23
C SER A 10 -14.75 8.12 2.85
N ALA A 11 -15.40 7.46 3.81
CA ALA A 11 -14.96 6.18 4.39
C ALA A 11 -14.78 5.04 3.36
N SER A 12 -15.19 5.24 2.10
CA SER A 12 -15.04 4.25 1.02
C SER A 12 -14.28 4.82 -0.19
N THR A 13 -13.56 5.92 0.00
CA THR A 13 -12.74 6.55 -1.06
C THR A 13 -11.27 6.47 -0.67
N LEU A 14 -10.47 5.73 -1.45
CA LEU A 14 -9.02 5.78 -1.41
C LEU A 14 -8.48 6.57 -2.61
N TYR A 15 -7.60 7.54 -2.37
CA TYR A 15 -6.86 8.25 -3.41
C TYR A 15 -5.48 7.62 -3.60
N ALA A 16 -5.33 6.75 -4.60
CA ALA A 16 -4.02 6.22 -4.97
C ALA A 16 -3.28 7.18 -5.92
N ILE A 17 -2.15 7.73 -5.47
CA ILE A 17 -1.38 8.76 -6.16
C ILE A 17 -0.09 8.14 -6.69
N TYR A 18 -0.04 7.94 -8.01
CA TYR A 18 1.15 7.46 -8.71
C TYR A 18 1.94 8.65 -9.25
N PHE A 19 3.18 8.78 -8.80
CA PHE A 19 4.07 9.83 -9.26
C PHE A 19 4.87 9.37 -10.49
N PRO A 20 5.18 10.28 -11.43
CA PRO A 20 6.00 9.95 -12.58
C PRO A 20 7.47 9.79 -12.20
N ALA A 21 8.24 9.15 -13.10
CA ALA A 21 9.69 9.04 -12.98
C ALA A 21 10.38 10.39 -12.72
N GLY A 22 11.41 10.36 -11.88
CA GLY A 22 12.20 11.54 -11.50
C GLY A 22 11.62 12.36 -10.34
N VAL A 23 10.49 11.97 -9.78
CA VAL A 23 9.98 12.54 -8.51
C VAL A 23 10.53 11.75 -7.33
N THR A 24 11.19 12.46 -6.42
CA THR A 24 11.58 11.92 -5.10
C THR A 24 10.56 12.33 -4.05
N ILE A 25 10.00 11.35 -3.35
CA ILE A 25 9.00 11.56 -2.32
C ILE A 25 9.69 11.57 -0.96
N THR A 26 9.30 12.50 -0.10
CA THR A 26 9.80 12.58 1.28
C THR A 26 8.63 12.61 2.27
N GLN A 27 8.76 11.89 3.38
CA GLN A 27 7.76 11.79 4.42
C GLN A 27 8.47 11.60 5.77
N GLY A 28 8.18 12.44 6.76
CA GLY A 28 8.74 12.26 8.12
C GLY A 28 10.28 12.25 8.19
N GLY A 29 10.98 12.80 7.20
CA GLY A 29 12.45 12.72 7.08
C GLY A 29 12.98 11.50 6.32
N SER A 30 12.11 10.55 5.95
CA SER A 30 12.40 9.42 5.08
C SER A 30 12.26 9.80 3.59
N THR A 31 12.95 9.05 2.73
CA THR A 31 13.00 9.24 1.28
C THR A 31 12.61 7.96 0.53
N SER A 32 11.79 8.09 -0.51
CA SER A 32 11.41 6.98 -1.39
C SER A 32 12.61 6.34 -2.08
N GLY A 33 12.65 5.01 -2.14
CA GLY A 33 13.74 4.24 -2.76
C GLY A 33 15.01 4.16 -1.90
N VAL A 34 14.95 4.69 -0.68
CA VAL A 34 16.02 4.58 0.33
C VAL A 34 15.46 3.95 1.61
N GLN A 35 14.39 4.53 2.17
CA GLN A 35 13.77 4.02 3.40
C GLN A 35 12.41 3.34 3.16
N PHE A 36 11.65 3.76 2.16
CA PHE A 36 10.34 3.18 1.85
C PHE A 36 10.10 3.07 0.35
N CYS A 37 9.14 2.21 -0.02
CA CYS A 37 8.76 1.94 -1.40
C CYS A 37 7.43 2.58 -1.78
N ALA A 38 6.49 2.64 -0.85
CA ALA A 38 5.29 3.45 -0.91
C ALA A 38 4.85 3.70 0.53
N TYR A 39 3.72 4.37 0.69
CA TYR A 39 3.00 4.40 1.95
C TYR A 39 1.54 4.73 1.68
N HIS A 40 0.67 4.36 2.61
CA HIS A 40 -0.65 4.92 2.74
C HIS A 40 -0.74 5.79 4.00
N GLY A 41 -1.80 6.59 4.09
CA GLY A 41 -1.99 7.46 5.23
C GLY A 41 -3.32 8.20 5.19
N THR A 42 -3.50 9.02 6.22
CA THR A 42 -4.76 9.71 6.48
C THR A 42 -4.54 11.14 6.90
N THR A 43 -5.31 12.05 6.31
CA THR A 43 -5.35 13.46 6.72
C THR A 43 -6.41 13.68 7.79
N SER A 44 -6.25 14.67 8.66
CA SER A 44 -7.20 14.97 9.75
C SER A 44 -8.26 16.04 9.40
N GLY A 45 -8.24 16.65 8.20
CA GLY A 45 -9.19 17.70 7.84
C GLY A 45 -9.13 18.20 6.38
N PRO A 46 -10.08 17.81 5.50
CA PRO A 46 -11.03 16.70 5.69
C PRO A 46 -10.30 15.37 5.89
N GLU A 47 -11.00 14.39 6.46
CA GLU A 47 -10.47 13.03 6.52
C GLU A 47 -10.42 12.42 5.12
N MET A 48 -9.23 12.03 4.69
CA MET A 48 -8.97 11.47 3.38
C MET A 48 -7.96 10.34 3.51
N PHE A 49 -8.30 9.18 2.96
CA PHE A 49 -7.44 8.03 2.84
C PHE A 49 -6.70 8.10 1.51
N TYR A 50 -5.38 7.96 1.53
CA TYR A 50 -4.57 8.05 0.33
C TYR A 50 -3.39 7.10 0.37
N SER A 51 -2.90 6.73 -0.80
CA SER A 51 -1.62 6.05 -0.96
C SER A 51 -0.73 6.81 -1.92
N VAL A 52 0.57 6.72 -1.70
CA VAL A 52 1.60 7.44 -2.45
C VAL A 52 2.59 6.44 -3.00
N LEU A 53 2.59 6.31 -4.31
CA LEU A 53 3.43 5.37 -5.05
C LEU A 53 4.41 6.15 -5.92
N PRO A 54 5.72 6.12 -5.60
CA PRO A 54 6.76 6.56 -6.51
C PRO A 54 6.77 5.72 -7.79
N ASP A 55 7.49 6.21 -8.80
CA ASP A 55 7.76 5.46 -10.02
C ASP A 55 8.81 4.36 -9.76
N PHE A 56 8.46 3.11 -10.06
CA PHE A 56 9.31 1.95 -9.76
C PHE A 56 10.44 1.73 -10.77
N SER A 57 10.50 2.52 -11.85
CA SER A 57 11.65 2.55 -12.76
C SER A 57 12.78 3.44 -12.25
N SER A 58 12.49 4.30 -11.27
CA SER A 58 13.45 5.27 -10.75
C SER A 58 14.60 4.62 -9.96
N PRO A 59 15.78 5.27 -9.86
CA PRO A 59 16.89 4.76 -9.05
C PRO A 59 16.49 4.55 -7.59
N GLY A 60 17.03 3.51 -6.95
CA GLY A 60 16.66 3.11 -5.59
C GLY A 60 15.38 2.27 -5.56
N MET A 61 14.30 2.75 -6.20
CA MET A 61 13.04 2.01 -6.33
C MET A 61 13.23 0.69 -7.11
N SER A 62 13.81 0.78 -8.30
CA SER A 62 14.05 -0.36 -9.20
C SER A 62 14.96 -1.45 -8.62
N SER A 63 15.78 -1.13 -7.62
CA SER A 63 16.72 -2.06 -7.00
C SER A 63 16.39 -2.44 -5.55
N GLY A 64 15.55 -1.64 -4.89
CA GLY A 64 15.26 -1.75 -3.46
C GLY A 64 13.83 -2.15 -3.12
N CYS A 65 12.90 -2.04 -4.09
CA CYS A 65 11.47 -2.23 -3.87
C CYS A 65 10.90 -3.46 -4.59
N GLY A 66 11.70 -4.52 -4.66
CA GLY A 66 11.36 -5.76 -5.34
C GLY A 66 12.41 -6.19 -6.37
N SER A 67 12.30 -7.43 -6.82
CA SER A 67 13.20 -8.04 -7.81
C SER A 67 12.49 -8.42 -9.11
N GLY A 68 11.19 -8.14 -9.22
CA GLY A 68 10.41 -8.35 -10.43
C GLY A 68 10.63 -7.26 -11.47
N SER A 69 9.93 -7.38 -12.59
CA SER A 69 9.77 -6.26 -13.52
C SER A 69 9.11 -5.05 -12.83
N GLU A 70 9.31 -3.86 -13.39
CA GLU A 70 8.73 -2.62 -12.85
C GLU A 70 7.22 -2.73 -12.61
N PHE A 71 6.48 -3.25 -13.58
CA PHE A 71 5.03 -3.51 -13.44
C PHE A 71 4.69 -4.51 -12.34
N GLN A 72 5.48 -5.57 -12.15
CA GLN A 72 5.27 -6.53 -11.06
C GLN A 72 5.51 -5.89 -9.69
N ASN A 73 6.55 -5.06 -9.57
CA ASN A 73 6.85 -4.37 -8.32
C ASN A 73 5.76 -3.32 -8.01
N VAL A 74 5.34 -2.53 -9.01
CA VAL A 74 4.22 -1.58 -8.86
C VAL A 74 2.97 -2.32 -8.40
N THR A 75 2.59 -3.42 -9.05
CA THR A 75 1.35 -4.14 -8.70
C THR A 75 1.42 -4.79 -7.32
N SER A 76 2.59 -5.33 -6.94
CA SER A 76 2.82 -5.87 -5.60
C SER A 76 2.67 -4.80 -4.54
N VAL A 77 3.37 -3.66 -4.67
CA VAL A 77 3.32 -2.61 -3.65
C VAL A 77 1.97 -1.90 -3.66
N SER A 78 1.36 -1.67 -4.82
CA SER A 78 -0.02 -1.18 -4.89
C SER A 78 -1.00 -2.05 -4.13
N SER A 79 -0.85 -3.38 -4.18
CA SER A 79 -1.73 -4.29 -3.44
C SER A 79 -1.50 -4.25 -1.93
N HIS A 80 -0.25 -4.14 -1.48
CA HIS A 80 0.11 -3.92 -0.07
C HIS A 80 -0.61 -2.67 0.46
N GLU A 81 -0.36 -1.51 -0.16
CA GLU A 81 -0.93 -0.24 0.29
C GLU A 81 -2.45 -0.19 0.20
N LEU A 82 -3.04 -0.86 -0.80
CA LEU A 82 -4.50 -0.93 -0.93
C LEU A 82 -5.12 -1.73 0.20
N VAL A 83 -4.54 -2.88 0.55
CA VAL A 83 -5.10 -3.76 1.58
C VAL A 83 -4.92 -3.15 2.96
N GLU A 84 -3.76 -2.57 3.24
CA GLU A 84 -3.51 -1.88 4.51
C GLU A 84 -4.37 -0.63 4.66
N ALA A 85 -4.48 0.22 3.63
CA ALA A 85 -5.40 1.36 3.66
C ALA A 85 -6.88 0.96 3.83
N THR A 86 -7.23 -0.31 3.57
CA THR A 86 -8.58 -0.85 3.82
C THR A 86 -8.72 -1.41 5.24
N THR A 87 -7.65 -1.98 5.80
CA THR A 87 -7.68 -2.71 7.08
C THR A 87 -7.21 -1.87 8.26
N ASP A 88 -6.44 -0.82 8.02
CA ASP A 88 -6.01 0.17 9.00
C ASP A 88 -5.99 1.60 8.41
N ALA A 89 -7.14 1.99 7.85
CA ALA A 89 -7.28 3.24 7.10
C ALA A 89 -6.78 4.47 7.87
N GLU A 90 -6.96 4.54 9.19
CA GLU A 90 -6.64 5.72 10.01
C GLU A 90 -5.20 5.69 10.58
N VAL A 91 -4.30 4.84 10.07
CA VAL A 91 -2.90 4.72 10.55
C VAL A 91 -2.18 6.07 10.67
N GLY A 92 -2.44 7.00 9.76
CA GLY A 92 -1.82 8.33 9.76
C GLY A 92 -2.25 9.25 10.92
N LEU A 93 -3.25 8.85 11.71
CA LEU A 93 -3.76 9.58 12.88
C LEU A 93 -3.23 9.03 14.20
N GLU A 94 -2.48 7.92 14.16
CA GLU A 94 -1.90 7.27 15.34
C GLU A 94 -0.81 8.13 16.00
N THR A 95 -0.63 7.95 17.33
CA THR A 95 0.45 8.63 18.09
C THR A 95 1.08 7.79 19.21
N ASN A 96 0.54 6.62 19.56
CA ASN A 96 0.97 5.82 20.71
C ASN A 96 0.61 4.31 20.66
N ASN A 97 0.62 3.68 19.49
CA ASN A 97 0.24 2.28 19.22
C ASN A 97 -1.10 1.90 19.86
N ALA A 98 -2.11 2.75 19.61
CA ALA A 98 -3.45 2.65 20.16
C ALA A 98 -4.46 3.09 19.08
N PRO A 99 -5.79 3.01 19.35
CA PRO A 99 -6.78 3.56 18.44
C PRO A 99 -6.39 4.98 17.96
N PRO A 100 -6.52 5.27 16.66
CA PRO A 100 -7.41 4.57 15.73
C PRO A 100 -6.83 3.37 14.97
N LEU A 101 -5.61 2.91 15.28
CA LEU A 101 -5.06 1.69 14.68
C LEU A 101 -6.05 0.52 14.77
N ALA A 102 -6.21 -0.20 13.66
CA ALA A 102 -7.10 -1.33 13.53
C ALA A 102 -6.33 -2.65 13.39
N TRP A 103 -6.04 -3.11 12.17
CA TRP A 103 -5.34 -4.39 11.93
C TRP A 103 -3.82 -4.21 12.04
N TYR A 104 -3.36 -3.88 13.25
CA TYR A 104 -1.97 -3.57 13.56
C TYR A 104 -1.42 -4.43 14.71
N ASP A 105 -0.21 -4.94 14.56
CA ASP A 105 0.53 -5.62 15.61
C ASP A 105 1.72 -4.76 16.09
N PRO A 106 1.82 -4.40 17.39
CA PRO A 106 2.89 -3.55 17.90
C PRO A 106 4.33 -4.08 17.72
N THR A 107 4.50 -5.36 17.37
CA THR A 107 5.81 -5.96 17.12
C THR A 107 6.13 -6.04 15.63
N ASN A 108 5.13 -6.35 14.80
CA ASN A 108 5.35 -6.69 13.39
C ASN A 108 4.79 -5.67 12.40
N GLY A 109 3.97 -4.71 12.84
CA GLY A 109 3.33 -3.72 11.98
C GLY A 109 1.97 -4.15 11.48
N GLU A 110 1.59 -3.62 10.32
CA GLU A 110 0.32 -3.91 9.64
C GLU A 110 0.34 -5.30 8.98
N ILE A 111 -0.80 -5.72 8.40
CA ILE A 111 -0.94 -7.08 7.88
C ILE A 111 -0.08 -7.37 6.63
N GLY A 112 0.27 -6.34 5.86
CA GLY A 112 1.16 -6.41 4.72
C GLY A 112 2.62 -6.36 5.15
N ASP A 113 2.95 -5.58 6.19
CA ASP A 113 4.28 -5.55 6.81
C ASP A 113 4.78 -6.95 7.22
N ILE A 114 3.91 -7.73 7.89
CA ILE A 114 4.20 -9.11 8.31
C ILE A 114 4.61 -9.99 7.11
N CYS A 115 4.06 -9.70 5.94
CA CYS A 115 4.20 -10.48 4.72
C CYS A 115 5.08 -9.80 3.66
N ASN A 116 5.80 -8.74 4.03
CA ASN A 116 6.56 -7.91 3.10
C ASN A 116 7.50 -8.76 2.23
N GLY A 117 7.45 -8.51 0.91
CA GLY A 117 8.23 -9.22 -0.10
C GLY A 117 7.72 -10.62 -0.46
N GLN A 118 6.72 -11.15 0.24
CA GLN A 118 6.06 -12.40 -0.13
C GLN A 118 4.97 -12.12 -1.15
N GLN A 119 5.07 -12.72 -2.33
CA GLN A 119 4.25 -12.36 -3.48
C GLN A 119 3.65 -13.60 -4.16
N ARG A 120 2.53 -13.40 -4.85
CA ARG A 120 1.90 -14.42 -5.71
C ARG A 120 1.33 -13.79 -6.97
N GLN A 121 1.35 -14.55 -8.07
CA GLN A 121 0.63 -14.18 -9.27
C GLN A 121 -0.84 -14.61 -9.17
N ILE A 122 -1.75 -13.66 -9.41
CA ILE A 122 -3.19 -13.90 -9.48
C ILE A 122 -3.74 -13.46 -10.84
N THR A 123 -4.83 -14.06 -11.28
CA THR A 123 -5.56 -13.62 -12.48
C THR A 123 -6.64 -12.62 -12.05
N GLY A 124 -6.55 -11.39 -12.54
CA GLY A 124 -7.55 -10.35 -12.31
C GLY A 124 -8.88 -10.64 -13.00
N GLY A 125 -9.92 -9.89 -12.63
CA GLY A 125 -11.25 -10.02 -13.24
C GLY A 125 -11.29 -9.68 -14.74
N ASP A 126 -10.24 -9.04 -15.24
CA ASP A 126 -10.03 -8.72 -16.66
C ASP A 126 -9.25 -9.82 -17.43
N GLY A 127 -8.86 -10.90 -16.75
CA GLY A 127 -8.10 -12.02 -17.31
C GLY A 127 -6.58 -11.79 -17.38
N ASN A 128 -6.07 -10.65 -16.95
CA ASN A 128 -4.63 -10.40 -16.89
C ASN A 128 -4.01 -10.99 -15.63
N VAL A 129 -2.71 -11.26 -15.67
CA VAL A 129 -1.96 -11.76 -14.50
C VAL A 129 -1.25 -10.61 -13.82
N TYR A 130 -1.46 -10.49 -12.51
CA TYR A 130 -0.86 -9.48 -11.65
C TYR A 130 -0.02 -10.15 -10.58
N THR A 131 1.11 -9.54 -10.24
CA THR A 131 1.83 -9.90 -9.02
C THR A 131 1.23 -9.10 -7.88
N VAL A 132 0.77 -9.77 -6.83
CA VAL A 132 0.27 -9.14 -5.61
C VAL A 132 1.10 -9.58 -4.42
N GLN A 133 1.20 -8.72 -3.41
CA GLN A 133 1.73 -9.12 -2.12
C GLN A 133 0.73 -10.05 -1.42
N LEU A 134 1.25 -10.99 -0.65
CA LEU A 134 0.46 -11.77 0.28
C LEU A 134 0.18 -10.96 1.54
N GLU A 135 -0.94 -11.21 2.19
CA GLU A 135 -1.40 -10.45 3.36
C GLU A 135 -1.62 -11.40 4.55
N TRP A 136 -1.32 -10.96 5.76
CA TRP A 136 -1.42 -11.81 6.94
C TRP A 136 -2.88 -12.14 7.28
N SER A 137 -3.15 -13.42 7.52
CA SER A 137 -4.46 -13.90 7.99
C SER A 137 -4.33 -14.64 9.30
N ASN A 138 -4.97 -14.12 10.35
CA ASN A 138 -5.05 -14.81 11.65
C ASN A 138 -5.79 -16.16 11.56
N VAL A 139 -6.80 -16.25 10.70
CA VAL A 139 -7.59 -17.49 10.53
C VAL A 139 -6.75 -18.59 9.89
N GLN A 140 -5.93 -18.25 8.90
CA GLN A 140 -5.08 -19.22 8.21
C GLN A 140 -3.68 -19.35 8.84
N ASN A 141 -3.34 -18.44 9.75
CA ASN A 141 -2.02 -18.32 10.38
C ASN A 141 -0.88 -18.33 9.33
N ALA A 142 -1.08 -17.56 8.26
CA ALA A 142 -0.18 -17.51 7.11
C ALA A 142 -0.41 -16.23 6.27
N CYS A 143 0.59 -15.89 5.46
CA CYS A 143 0.47 -14.91 4.39
C CYS A 143 -0.28 -15.51 3.20
N VAL A 144 -1.34 -14.83 2.73
CA VAL A 144 -2.26 -15.36 1.71
C VAL A 144 -2.63 -14.32 0.66
N ALA A 145 -2.92 -14.76 -0.57
CA ALA A 145 -3.40 -13.90 -1.66
C ALA A 145 -4.94 -13.82 -1.72
N SER A 146 -5.61 -14.70 -0.97
CA SER A 146 -7.06 -14.81 -0.93
C SER A 146 -7.45 -15.60 0.32
N SER A 147 -8.55 -15.24 0.97
CA SER A 147 -9.18 -16.12 1.97
C SER A 147 -10.06 -17.16 1.27
N THR A 148 -9.82 -18.43 1.51
CA THR A 148 -10.87 -19.44 1.31
C THR A 148 -11.74 -19.43 2.56
N GLY A 149 -12.96 -18.90 2.43
CA GLY A 149 -14.03 -19.06 3.41
C GLY A 149 -14.74 -20.39 3.23
#